data_AF-A0A5E5P2K1-F1
#
_entry.id   AF-A0A5E5P2K1-F1
#
_cell.length_a   1.000
_cell.length_b   1.000
_cell.length_c   1.000
_cell.angle_alpha   90.00
_cell.angle_beta   90.00
_cell.angle_gamma   90.00
#
_symmetry.space_group_name_H-M   'P 1'
#
loop_
_entity.id
_entity.type
_entity.pdbx_description
1 polymer ?
#
loop_
_entity_poly.entity_id
_entity_poly.type
_entity_poly.pdbx_seq_one_letter_code
_entity_poly.pdbx_strand_id
1 'polypeptide(L)'
;MKGATARNAHWQARTGSYSTHGSRTGANLLGWDTGTTEQMTPEQERDALVAVVKRVHEKLRDRTISKQERRTLGQQQFELNKRINAIRPAMKCKGIEPFLLDVFREKLSRAEWDAAMKEAKRRHAAQQQEIA
;
A
#
# COMPACT_ATOMS: atom_id res chain seq x y z
N MET A 1 11.63 -15.03 -13.60
CA MET A 1 10.68 -14.49 -12.60
C MET A 1 9.40 -15.34 -12.48
N LYS A 2 9.51 -16.63 -12.12
CA LYS A 2 8.34 -17.54 -11.96
C LYS A 2 8.17 -18.10 -10.53
N GLY A 3 9.07 -17.77 -9.59
CA GLY A 3 9.10 -18.37 -8.24
C GLY A 3 8.37 -17.58 -7.15
N ALA A 4 8.18 -16.27 -7.30
CA ALA A 4 7.60 -15.42 -6.25
C ALA A 4 6.07 -15.58 -6.12
N THR A 5 5.38 -15.73 -7.24
CA THR A 5 3.92 -15.95 -7.29
C THR A 5 3.50 -17.30 -6.70
N ALA A 6 4.31 -18.35 -6.87
CA ALA A 6 4.04 -19.67 -6.31
C ALA A 6 4.16 -19.71 -4.78
N ARG A 7 5.06 -18.91 -4.18
CA ARG A 7 5.21 -18.80 -2.72
C ARG A 7 4.03 -18.07 -2.05
N ASN A 8 3.48 -17.05 -2.70
CA ASN A 8 2.31 -16.31 -2.19
C ASN A 8 1.01 -17.13 -2.22
N ALA A 9 0.85 -18.02 -3.21
CA ALA A 9 -0.31 -18.93 -3.25
C ALA A 9 -0.31 -19.92 -2.07
N HIS A 10 0.86 -20.38 -1.63
CA HIS A 10 1.00 -21.23 -0.44
C HIS A 10 0.62 -20.52 0.87
N TRP A 11 0.84 -19.20 0.95
CA TRP A 11 0.48 -18.41 2.13
C TRP A 11 -1.04 -18.20 2.24
N GLN A 12 -1.72 -17.86 1.13
CA GLN A 12 -3.19 -17.74 1.09
C GLN A 12 -3.91 -19.10 1.21
N ALA A 13 -3.29 -20.21 0.80
CA ALA A 13 -3.86 -21.54 0.97
C ALA A 13 -3.83 -22.04 2.42
N ARG A 14 -2.95 -21.49 3.27
CA ARG A 14 -2.84 -21.86 4.70
C ARG A 14 -3.95 -21.29 5.57
N THR A 15 -4.66 -20.26 5.12
CA THR A 15 -5.85 -19.74 5.82
C THR A 15 -7.12 -20.56 5.54
N GLY A 16 -7.02 -21.65 4.78
CA GLY A 16 -8.16 -22.45 4.35
C GLY A 16 -7.95 -23.96 4.49
N SER A 17 -7.70 -24.44 5.71
CA SER A 17 -8.05 -25.83 6.04
C SER A 17 -8.36 -25.96 7.54
N TYR A 18 -9.65 -26.02 7.86
CA TYR A 18 -10.16 -26.31 9.21
C TYR A 18 -9.83 -27.75 9.69
N SER A 19 -9.10 -28.55 8.90
CA SER A 19 -8.77 -29.95 9.24
C SER A 19 -7.43 -30.16 9.95
N THR A 20 -6.69 -29.09 10.27
CA THR A 20 -5.43 -29.17 11.05
C THR A 20 -5.52 -28.34 12.33
N HIS A 21 -6.61 -28.47 13.08
CA HIS A 21 -6.53 -28.13 14.50
C HIS A 21 -5.66 -29.18 15.20
N GLY A 22 -4.55 -28.73 15.80
CA GLY A 22 -3.75 -29.56 16.68
C GLY A 22 -4.64 -30.21 17.73
N SER A 23 -4.52 -31.53 17.86
CA SER A 23 -5.14 -32.29 18.96
C SER A 23 -4.84 -31.59 20.29
N ARG A 24 -5.86 -31.33 21.11
CA ARG A 24 -5.74 -30.64 22.42
C ARG A 24 -4.84 -31.41 23.42
N THR A 25 -4.42 -32.62 23.09
CA THR A 25 -3.63 -33.51 23.94
C THR A 25 -2.33 -34.01 23.29
N GLY A 26 -2.00 -33.58 22.07
CA GLY A 26 -0.75 -33.95 21.41
C GLY A 26 0.38 -32.98 21.76
N ALA A 27 1.49 -33.47 22.30
CA ALA A 27 2.69 -32.65 22.47
C ALA A 27 3.19 -32.20 21.07
N ASN A 28 3.18 -30.90 20.80
CA ASN A 28 3.69 -30.35 19.55
C ASN A 28 5.23 -30.35 19.56
N LEU A 29 5.81 -31.48 19.20
CA LEU A 29 7.26 -31.71 19.15
C LEU A 29 7.97 -30.90 18.04
N LEU A 30 7.23 -30.30 17.12
CA LEU A 30 7.76 -29.62 15.93
C LEU A 30 7.51 -28.10 15.93
N GLY A 31 6.91 -27.57 17.00
CA GLY A 31 6.72 -26.12 17.17
C GLY A 31 5.73 -25.48 16.18
N TRP A 32 4.86 -26.24 15.50
CA TRP A 32 3.89 -25.64 14.56
C TRP A 32 2.89 -24.68 15.21
N ASP A 33 2.71 -24.77 16.53
CA ASP A 33 1.82 -23.91 17.33
C ASP A 33 2.55 -22.68 17.88
N THR A 34 3.86 -22.52 17.65
CA THR A 34 4.44 -21.19 17.74
C THR A 34 3.88 -20.42 16.56
N GLY A 35 2.75 -19.75 16.80
CA GLY A 35 2.23 -18.72 15.93
C GLY A 35 3.27 -17.61 15.85
N THR A 36 4.30 -17.84 15.04
CA THR A 36 5.20 -16.81 14.57
C THR A 36 4.26 -15.78 13.99
N THR A 37 4.16 -14.63 14.65
CA THR A 37 3.40 -13.51 14.12
C THR A 37 4.25 -12.99 12.97
N GLU A 38 4.26 -13.73 11.86
CA GLU A 38 4.94 -13.37 10.62
C GLU A 38 4.19 -12.17 10.06
N GLN A 39 4.54 -10.99 10.56
CA GLN A 39 4.10 -9.73 10.00
C GLN A 39 4.69 -9.65 8.60
N MET A 40 3.83 -9.40 7.62
CA MET A 40 4.27 -9.19 6.24
C MET A 40 5.28 -8.05 6.21
N THR A 41 6.35 -8.19 5.41
CA THR A 41 7.20 -7.03 5.14
C THR A 41 6.38 -5.99 4.36
N PRO A 42 6.71 -4.70 4.45
CA PRO A 42 6.02 -3.65 3.70
C PRO A 42 5.95 -3.95 2.19
N GLU A 43 7.00 -4.55 1.61
CA GLU A 43 7.03 -4.95 0.21
C GLU A 43 6.02 -6.08 -0.10
N GLN A 44 5.91 -7.06 0.79
CA GLN A 44 4.95 -8.15 0.67
C GLN A 44 3.52 -7.64 0.81
N GLU A 45 3.27 -6.74 1.76
CA GLU A 45 1.97 -6.09 1.95
C GLU A 45 1.57 -5.31 0.69
N ARG A 46 2.52 -4.54 0.12
CA ARG A 46 2.31 -3.82 -1.14
C ARG A 46 1.95 -4.77 -2.27
N ASP A 47 2.69 -5.85 -2.45
CA ASP A 47 2.43 -6.81 -3.53
C ASP A 47 1.05 -7.48 -3.38
N ALA A 48 0.64 -7.78 -2.15
CA ALA A 48 -0.69 -8.29 -1.86
C ALA A 48 -1.79 -7.25 -2.20
N LEU A 49 -1.60 -5.99 -1.82
CA LEU A 49 -2.53 -4.91 -2.15
C LEU A 49 -2.63 -4.70 -3.67
N VAL A 50 -1.52 -4.75 -4.41
CA VAL A 50 -1.50 -4.65 -5.87
C VAL A 50 -2.29 -5.79 -6.51
N ALA A 51 -2.16 -7.02 -6.00
CA ALA A 51 -2.93 -8.16 -6.46
C ALA A 51 -4.45 -7.98 -6.20
N VAL A 52 -4.84 -7.37 -5.07
CA VAL A 52 -6.24 -7.03 -4.79
C VAL A 52 -6.75 -5.96 -5.77
N VAL A 53 -5.98 -4.89 -6.00
CA VAL A 53 -6.34 -3.84 -6.96
C VAL A 53 -6.56 -4.42 -8.35
N LYS A 54 -5.70 -5.36 -8.79
CA LYS A 54 -5.86 -6.03 -10.08
C LYS A 54 -7.20 -6.78 -10.19
N ARG A 55 -7.58 -7.53 -9.15
CA ARG A 55 -8.87 -8.24 -9.08
C ARG A 55 -10.06 -7.29 -9.10
N VAL A 56 -9.99 -6.19 -8.35
CA VAL A 56 -11.04 -5.14 -8.34
C VAL A 56 -11.16 -4.50 -9.72
N HIS A 57 -10.03 -4.22 -10.38
CA HIS A 57 -10.00 -3.65 -11.72
C HIS A 57 -10.59 -4.59 -12.78
N GLU A 58 -10.30 -5.89 -12.69
CA GLU A 58 -10.92 -6.91 -13.54
C GLU A 58 -12.44 -6.95 -13.36
N LYS A 59 -12.93 -6.90 -12.11
CA LYS A 59 -14.37 -6.79 -11.83
C LYS A 59 -14.99 -5.50 -12.37
N LEU A 60 -14.31 -4.36 -12.27
CA LEU A 60 -14.79 -3.09 -12.81
C LEU A 60 -14.91 -3.06 -14.34
N ARG A 61 -14.15 -3.91 -15.05
CA ARG A 61 -14.25 -4.06 -16.51
C ARG A 61 -15.47 -4.86 -16.94
N ASP A 62 -16.05 -5.65 -16.05
CA ASP A 62 -17.28 -6.36 -16.31
C ASP A 62 -18.42 -5.34 -16.55
N ARG A 63 -19.13 -5.51 -17.66
CA ARG A 63 -20.24 -4.63 -18.06
C ARG A 63 -21.55 -5.02 -17.39
N THR A 64 -21.60 -6.18 -16.74
CA THR A 64 -22.81 -6.73 -16.10
C THR A 64 -23.02 -6.22 -14.67
N ILE A 65 -22.01 -5.59 -14.06
CA ILE A 65 -22.10 -5.07 -12.69
C ILE A 65 -23.05 -3.87 -12.61
N SER A 66 -23.79 -3.79 -11.49
CA SER A 66 -24.71 -2.68 -11.26
C SER A 66 -23.98 -1.35 -11.04
N LYS A 67 -24.70 -0.23 -11.20
CA LYS A 67 -24.18 1.12 -10.91
C LYS A 67 -23.71 1.26 -9.45
N GLN A 68 -24.42 0.64 -8.51
CA GLN A 68 -24.09 0.70 -7.09
C GLN A 68 -22.82 -0.09 -6.78
N GLU A 69 -22.70 -1.31 -7.30
CA GLU A 69 -21.48 -2.13 -7.15
C GLU A 69 -20.27 -1.45 -7.77
N ARG A 70 -20.44 -0.82 -8.94
CA ARG A 70 -19.36 -0.06 -9.59
C ARG A 70 -18.87 1.08 -8.71
N ARG A 71 -19.77 1.80 -8.03
CA ARG A 71 -19.39 2.87 -7.08
C ARG A 71 -18.62 2.30 -5.89
N THR A 72 -19.10 1.20 -5.31
CA THR A 72 -18.44 0.53 -4.18
C THR A 72 -17.05 0.03 -4.56
N LEU A 73 -16.91 -0.65 -5.69
CA LEU A 73 -15.63 -1.15 -6.19
C LEU A 73 -14.67 -0.02 -6.55
N GLY A 74 -15.16 1.09 -7.11
CA GLY A 74 -14.36 2.28 -7.37
C GLY A 74 -13.80 2.89 -6.09
N GLN A 75 -14.63 3.00 -5.04
CA GLN A 75 -14.18 3.48 -3.73
C GLN A 75 -13.18 2.52 -3.08
N GLN A 76 -13.41 1.21 -3.20
CA GLN A 76 -12.47 0.20 -2.72
C GLN A 76 -11.11 0.31 -3.45
N GLN A 77 -11.13 0.49 -4.77
CA GLN A 77 -9.92 0.68 -5.58
C GLN A 77 -9.14 1.93 -5.14
N PHE A 78 -9.86 3.03 -4.88
CA PHE A 78 -9.26 4.27 -4.38
C PHE A 78 -8.54 4.07 -3.04
N GLU A 79 -9.20 3.45 -2.05
CA GLU A 79 -8.61 3.20 -0.73
C GLU A 79 -7.39 2.26 -0.81
N LEU A 80 -7.44 1.22 -1.64
CA LEU A 80 -6.31 0.33 -1.85
C LEU A 80 -5.12 1.07 -2.46
N ASN A 81 -5.35 1.92 -3.47
CA ASN A 81 -4.29 2.72 -4.07
C ASN A 81 -3.66 3.70 -3.08
N LYS A 82 -4.47 4.29 -2.20
CA LYS A 82 -3.98 5.16 -1.11
C LYS A 82 -3.03 4.40 -0.18
N ARG A 83 -3.38 3.17 0.22
CA ARG A 83 -2.52 2.32 1.06
C ARG A 83 -1.23 1.91 0.35
N ILE A 84 -1.32 1.52 -0.93
CA ILE A 84 -0.14 1.19 -1.75
C ILE A 84 0.83 2.39 -1.81
N ASN A 85 0.31 3.60 -2.00
CA ASN A 85 1.13 4.80 -2.06
C ASN A 85 1.76 5.18 -0.72
N ALA A 86 1.11 4.88 0.41
CA ALA A 86 1.69 5.07 1.73
C ALA A 86 2.89 4.14 1.98
N ILE A 87 2.83 2.91 1.46
CA ILE A 87 3.89 1.90 1.60
C ILE A 87 5.01 2.08 0.56
N ARG A 88 4.68 2.67 -0.60
CA ARG A 88 5.64 2.81 -1.70
C ARG A 88 6.85 3.63 -1.24
N PRO A 89 8.08 3.11 -1.36
CA PRO A 89 9.27 3.89 -1.08
C PRO A 89 9.29 5.11 -2.02
N ALA A 90 9.36 6.31 -1.45
CA ALA A 90 9.54 7.52 -2.23
C ALA A 90 10.83 7.37 -3.05
N MET A 91 10.72 7.50 -4.37
CA MET A 91 11.91 7.52 -5.22
C MET A 91 12.72 8.76 -4.84
N LYS A 92 13.81 8.55 -4.08
CA LYS A 92 14.75 9.60 -3.75
C LYS A 92 15.66 9.85 -4.95
N CYS A 93 15.22 10.72 -5.85
CA CYS A 93 16.09 11.26 -6.89
C CYS A 93 16.97 12.34 -6.27
N LYS A 94 18.24 12.04 -6.00
CA LYS A 94 19.19 13.01 -5.46
C LYS A 94 19.43 14.14 -6.47
N GLY A 95 19.40 15.39 -6.01
CA GLY A 95 19.76 16.55 -6.83
C GLY A 95 18.63 17.04 -7.75
N ILE A 96 17.40 16.56 -7.56
CA ILE A 96 16.23 17.03 -8.33
C ILE A 96 15.61 18.30 -7.71
N GLU A 97 15.96 18.62 -6.47
CA GLU A 97 15.41 19.72 -5.69
C GLU A 97 15.53 21.09 -6.40
N PRO A 98 16.67 21.44 -7.05
CA PRO A 98 16.77 22.69 -7.80
C PRO A 98 15.83 22.73 -9.01
N PHE A 99 15.74 21.62 -9.75
CA PHE A 99 14.91 21.51 -10.95
C PHE A 99 13.41 21.49 -10.64
N LEU A 100 13.00 20.99 -9.47
CA LEU A 100 11.61 21.04 -9.03
C LEU A 100 11.10 22.48 -8.89
N LEU A 101 11.95 23.40 -8.42
CA LEU A 101 11.57 24.81 -8.28
C LEU A 101 11.33 25.44 -9.66
N ASP A 102 12.16 25.14 -10.64
CA ASP A 102 12.00 25.65 -12.00
C ASP A 102 10.70 25.12 -12.64
N VAL A 103 10.44 23.82 -12.51
CA VAL A 103 9.19 23.20 -12.99
C VAL A 103 7.95 23.81 -12.32
N PHE A 104 8.00 24.02 -11.00
CA PHE A 104 6.88 24.62 -10.29
C PHE A 104 6.64 26.08 -10.68
N ARG A 105 7.69 26.85 -10.97
CA ARG A 105 7.54 28.23 -11.49
C ARG A 105 6.89 28.28 -12.86
N GLU A 106 7.19 27.31 -13.72
CA GLU A 106 6.61 27.24 -15.06
C GLU A 106 5.15 26.75 -15.08
N LYS A 107 4.79 25.85 -14.16
CA LYS A 107 3.49 25.16 -14.19
C LYS A 107 2.45 25.75 -13.26
N LEU A 108 2.85 26.35 -12.14
CA LEU A 108 1.91 26.89 -11.16
C LEU A 108 1.56 28.34 -11.48
N SER A 109 0.29 28.68 -11.31
CA SER A 109 -0.12 30.07 -11.23
C SER A 109 0.49 30.74 -9.99
N ARG A 110 0.55 32.07 -10.00
CA ARG A 110 1.09 32.82 -8.86
C ARG A 110 0.38 32.52 -7.54
N ALA A 111 -0.94 32.36 -7.59
CA ALA A 111 -1.76 32.04 -6.42
C ALA A 111 -1.44 30.65 -5.83
N GLU A 112 -1.28 29.64 -6.69
CA GLU A 112 -0.92 28.29 -6.29
C GLU A 112 0.50 28.23 -5.70
N TRP A 113 1.42 28.98 -6.31
CA TRP A 113 2.78 29.13 -5.80
C TRP A 113 2.79 29.72 -4.38
N ASP A 114 2.08 30.82 -4.16
CA ASP A 114 2.05 31.50 -2.87
C ASP A 114 1.38 30.61 -1.79
N ALA A 115 0.34 29.86 -2.16
CA ALA A 115 -0.28 28.87 -1.28
C ALA A 115 0.68 27.72 -0.90
N ALA A 116 1.42 27.18 -1.87
CA ALA A 116 2.41 26.13 -1.63
C ALA A 116 3.55 26.62 -0.73
N MET A 117 4.06 27.84 -0.97
CA MET A 117 5.10 28.46 -0.14
C MET A 117 4.63 28.75 1.28
N LYS A 118 3.38 29.18 1.47
CA LYS A 118 2.80 29.38 2.81
C LYS A 118 2.76 28.07 3.61
N GLU A 119 2.33 26.99 2.97
CA GLU A 119 2.30 25.66 3.60
C GLU A 119 3.72 25.13 3.88
N ALA A 120 4.67 25.33 2.97
CA ALA A 120 6.07 24.94 3.16
C ALA A 120 6.69 25.67 4.37
N LYS A 121 6.46 26.98 4.50
CA LYS A 121 6.91 27.77 5.67
C LYS A 121 6.30 27.24 6.97
N ARG A 122 5.01 26.91 6.97
CA ARG A 122 4.31 26.36 8.14
C ARG A 122 4.93 25.04 8.60
N ARG A 123 5.21 24.13 7.65
CA ARG A 123 5.83 22.83 7.96
C ARG A 123 7.28 22.96 8.43
N HIS A 124 8.06 23.83 7.80
CA HIS A 124 9.44 24.09 8.24
C HIS A 124 9.47 24.65 9.67
N ALA A 125 8.60 25.60 9.99
CA ALA A 125 8.52 26.15 11.34
C ALA A 125 8.15 25.07 12.39
N ALA A 126 7.18 24.22 12.09
CA ALA A 126 6.80 23.10 12.98
C ALA A 126 7.96 22.13 13.20
N GLN A 127 8.71 21.79 12.14
CA GLN A 127 9.86 20.91 12.24
C GLN A 127 11.01 21.52 13.08
N GLN A 128 11.24 22.83 12.97
CA GLN A 128 12.26 23.52 13.79
C GLN A 128 11.87 23.55 15.28
N GLN A 129 10.58 23.59 15.60
CA GLN A 129 10.07 23.54 16.98
C GLN A 129 10.15 22.14 17.59
N GLU A 130 10.04 21.08 16.79
CA GLU A 130 10.21 19.70 17.27
C GLU A 130 11.69 19.32 17.53
N ILE A 131 12.62 20.04 16.92
CA ILE A 131 14.07 19.80 17.05
C ILE A 131 14.70 20.65 18.17
N ALA A 132 14.01 21.71 18.64
CA ALA A 132 14.45 22.61 19.70
C ALA A 132 13.94 22.18 21.08
#